data_AF-A0A959ISM1-F1
#
_entry.id   AF-A0A959ISM1-F1
#
_cell.length_a   1.000
_cell.length_b   1.000
_cell.length_c   1.000
_cell.angle_alpha   90.00
_cell.angle_beta   90.00
_cell.angle_gamma   90.00
#
_symmetry.space_group_name_H-M   'P 1'
#
loop_
_entity.id
_entity.type
_entity.pdbx_description
1 polymer ?
#
loop_
_entity_poly.entity_id
_entity_poly.type
_entity_poly.pdbx_seq_one_letter_code
_entity_poly.pdbx_strand_id
1 'polypeptide(L)'
;LRLCDDDARAIYNFLKSDNGGALPDRQIKLLLNSEATTSNIKSQARRIFQQADANDLIIFYFSGHGGPNYFVAHNDALGHSDINQILNASSANKKLCIADACYSGTWDKKSSLHRTGASEKSMVDLYYEALSTTGNSMALFMSSQSNETSLEDPLLGHGVFTHYYMKGLSGAADQDGNRVVTIQELYEYVKAQVGDYAWRMHQHNQHPQLKGYFDHSMPVGVVR
;
A
#
# COMPACT_ATOMS: atom_id res chain seq x y z
N LEU A 1 -11.80 3.20 -9.99
CA LEU A 1 -11.89 1.99 -9.16
C LEU A 1 -13.27 1.99 -8.50
N ARG A 2 -13.93 0.84 -8.39
CA ARG A 2 -15.30 0.70 -7.88
C ARG A 2 -15.36 0.23 -6.43
N LEU A 3 -14.31 -0.41 -5.94
CA LEU A 3 -14.20 -1.08 -4.64
C LEU A 3 -13.12 -0.46 -3.75
N CYS A 4 -12.46 0.62 -4.18
CA CYS A 4 -11.40 1.28 -3.40
C CYS A 4 -11.85 1.78 -2.02
N ASP A 5 -13.12 2.21 -1.88
CA ASP A 5 -13.68 2.57 -0.59
C ASP A 5 -13.90 1.35 0.31
N ASP A 6 -14.27 0.21 -0.29
CA ASP A 6 -14.48 -1.04 0.43
C ASP A 6 -13.16 -1.63 0.90
N ASP A 7 -12.10 -1.52 0.09
CA ASP A 7 -10.72 -1.84 0.47
C ASP A 7 -10.26 -1.03 1.69
N ALA A 8 -10.39 0.30 1.64
CA ALA A 8 -9.99 1.17 2.74
C ALA A 8 -10.81 0.89 4.01
N ARG A 9 -12.11 0.62 3.88
CA ARG A 9 -12.98 0.25 5.00
C ARG A 9 -12.60 -1.10 5.58
N ALA A 10 -12.26 -2.08 4.76
CA ALA A 10 -11.89 -3.41 5.22
C ALA A 10 -10.57 -3.40 6.00
N ILE A 11 -9.55 -2.67 5.51
CA ILE A 11 -8.30 -2.46 6.25
C ILE A 11 -8.55 -1.74 7.57
N TYR A 12 -9.35 -0.67 7.56
CA TYR A 12 -9.73 0.04 8.79
C TYR A 12 -10.41 -0.88 9.81
N ASN A 13 -11.39 -1.66 9.37
CA ASN A 13 -12.11 -2.60 10.23
C ASN A 13 -11.20 -3.72 10.76
N PHE A 14 -10.29 -4.23 9.93
CA PHE A 14 -9.29 -5.22 10.35
C PHE A 14 -8.42 -4.65 11.47
N LEU A 15 -7.80 -3.49 11.26
CA LEU A 15 -6.94 -2.81 12.24
C LEU A 15 -7.68 -2.43 13.55
N LYS A 16 -8.99 -2.18 13.47
CA LYS A 16 -9.87 -1.95 14.62
C LYS A 16 -10.22 -3.24 15.38
N SER A 17 -10.17 -4.39 14.72
CA SER A 17 -10.52 -5.68 15.32
C SER A 17 -9.44 -6.19 16.27
N ASP A 18 -9.79 -7.15 17.12
CA ASP A 18 -8.81 -7.83 17.97
C ASP A 18 -7.68 -8.45 17.16
N ASN A 19 -7.97 -9.04 15.99
CA ASN A 19 -6.93 -9.67 15.17
C ASN A 19 -5.98 -8.65 14.51
N GLY A 20 -6.42 -7.42 14.28
CA GLY A 20 -5.59 -6.36 13.71
C GLY A 20 -4.96 -5.41 14.73
N GLY A 21 -5.03 -5.74 16.01
CA GLY A 21 -4.35 -5.00 17.09
C GLY A 21 -5.24 -4.09 17.93
N ALA A 22 -6.56 -4.06 17.68
CA ALA A 22 -7.55 -3.29 18.43
C ALA A 22 -7.19 -1.78 18.56
N LEU A 23 -6.72 -1.18 17.46
CA LEU A 23 -6.26 0.22 17.45
C LEU A 23 -7.35 1.16 17.98
N PRO A 24 -7.10 2.03 18.97
CA PRO A 24 -8.09 3.02 19.43
C PRO A 24 -8.32 4.10 18.36
N ASP A 25 -9.50 4.75 18.38
CA ASP A 25 -9.90 5.77 17.38
C ASP A 25 -8.93 6.95 17.29
N ARG A 26 -8.17 7.23 18.35
CA ARG A 26 -7.15 8.28 18.36
C ARG A 26 -5.90 7.95 17.52
N GLN A 27 -5.69 6.67 17.18
CA GLN A 27 -4.52 6.15 16.46
C GLN A 27 -4.81 5.74 15.01
N ILE A 28 -6.06 5.83 14.55
CA ILE A 28 -6.44 5.44 13.19
C ILE A 28 -7.50 6.38 12.63
N LYS A 29 -7.40 6.72 11.34
CA LYS A 29 -8.41 7.52 10.64
C LYS A 29 -8.70 6.93 9.27
N LEU A 30 -9.99 6.71 9.01
CA LEU A 30 -10.53 6.37 7.70
C LEU A 30 -10.97 7.67 7.00
N LEU A 31 -10.59 7.82 5.73
CA LEU A 31 -11.01 8.90 4.85
C LEU A 31 -11.55 8.28 3.57
N LEU A 32 -12.82 8.54 3.26
CA LEU A 32 -13.50 8.01 2.07
C LEU A 32 -14.08 9.14 1.23
N ASN A 33 -14.23 8.92 -0.07
CA ASN A 33 -14.94 9.85 -0.97
C ASN A 33 -14.52 11.32 -0.78
N SER A 34 -15.48 12.21 -0.54
CA SER A 34 -15.27 13.65 -0.36
C SER A 34 -14.43 14.01 0.86
N GLU A 35 -14.23 13.10 1.81
CA GLU A 35 -13.30 13.32 2.92
C GLU A 35 -11.84 13.09 2.52
N ALA A 36 -11.57 12.26 1.52
CA ALA A 36 -10.23 11.90 1.05
C ALA A 36 -9.60 13.00 0.16
N THR A 37 -9.65 14.26 0.60
CA THR A 37 -8.98 15.38 -0.06
C THR A 37 -7.50 15.42 0.27
N THR A 38 -6.68 16.03 -0.60
CA THR A 38 -5.22 16.18 -0.36
C THR A 38 -4.93 16.85 0.98
N SER A 39 -5.67 17.91 1.34
CA SER A 39 -5.51 18.63 2.61
C SER A 39 -5.90 17.77 3.81
N ASN A 40 -7.02 17.04 3.74
CA ASN A 40 -7.48 16.21 4.84
C ASN A 40 -6.54 15.02 5.06
N ILE A 41 -6.11 14.33 3.98
CA ILE A 41 -5.15 13.24 4.07
C ILE A 41 -3.85 13.72 4.74
N LYS A 42 -3.28 14.83 4.25
CA LYS A 42 -2.04 15.39 4.81
C LYS A 42 -2.19 15.82 6.28
N SER A 43 -3.30 16.46 6.64
CA SER A 43 -3.51 16.93 8.01
C SER A 43 -3.74 15.78 9.00
N GLN A 44 -4.54 14.78 8.64
CA GLN A 44 -4.78 13.60 9.49
C GLN A 44 -3.53 12.73 9.63
N ALA A 45 -2.79 12.49 8.53
CA ALA A 45 -1.55 11.73 8.57
C ALA A 45 -0.51 12.40 9.50
N ARG A 46 -0.32 13.73 9.40
CA ARG A 46 0.56 14.47 10.33
C ARG A 46 0.09 14.33 11.77
N ARG A 47 -1.20 14.57 12.03
CA ARG A 47 -1.78 14.50 13.39
C ARG A 47 -1.58 13.14 14.05
N ILE A 48 -1.75 12.05 13.29
CA ILE A 48 -1.62 10.69 13.83
C ILE A 48 -0.15 10.30 13.96
N PHE A 49 0.65 10.48 12.92
CA PHE A 49 2.05 10.01 12.91
C PHE A 49 2.97 10.79 13.83
N GLN A 50 2.61 12.02 14.22
CA GLN A 50 3.32 12.79 15.25
C GLN A 50 3.10 12.26 16.67
N GLN A 51 2.10 11.41 16.90
CA GLN A 51 1.89 10.78 18.21
C GLN A 51 2.77 9.54 18.42
N ALA A 52 3.40 9.03 17.36
CA ALA A 52 4.19 7.82 17.38
C ALA A 52 5.60 8.07 17.93
N ASP A 53 6.10 7.14 18.76
CA ASP A 53 7.49 7.11 19.21
C ASP A 53 8.34 6.09 18.43
N ALA A 54 9.62 6.01 18.75
CA ALA A 54 10.61 5.18 18.05
C ALA A 54 10.27 3.67 18.01
N ASN A 55 9.42 3.17 18.92
CA ASN A 55 9.02 1.77 18.99
C ASN A 55 7.77 1.45 18.15
N ASP A 56 7.04 2.46 17.73
CA ASP A 56 5.80 2.30 16.98
C ASP A 56 6.05 1.98 15.50
N LEU A 57 5.07 1.31 14.90
CA LEU A 57 4.90 1.18 13.44
C LEU A 57 3.81 2.15 12.98
N ILE A 58 4.15 3.06 12.06
CA ILE A 58 3.14 3.87 11.37
C ILE A 58 2.79 3.25 10.04
N ILE A 59 1.48 3.20 9.73
CA ILE A 59 0.94 2.63 8.50
C ILE A 59 0.17 3.71 7.74
N PHE A 60 0.52 3.90 6.48
CA PHE A 60 -0.28 4.66 5.52
C PHE A 60 -0.81 3.70 4.46
N TYR A 61 -2.12 3.61 4.31
CA TYR A 61 -2.79 2.78 3.32
C TYR A 61 -3.59 3.65 2.34
N PHE A 62 -3.42 3.41 1.05
CA PHE A 62 -4.18 4.07 -0.02
C PHE A 62 -4.69 3.04 -1.02
N SER A 63 -5.98 3.11 -1.36
CA SER A 63 -6.58 2.40 -2.50
C SER A 63 -7.25 3.43 -3.40
N GLY A 64 -6.97 3.38 -4.71
CA GLY A 64 -7.46 4.40 -5.63
C GLY A 64 -6.66 4.48 -6.94
N HIS A 65 -6.86 5.56 -7.67
CA HIS A 65 -6.05 5.84 -8.85
C HIS A 65 -4.69 6.44 -8.45
N GLY A 66 -3.68 6.19 -9.27
CA GLY A 66 -2.33 6.71 -9.09
C GLY A 66 -1.64 6.95 -10.42
N GLY A 67 -0.50 7.62 -10.34
CA GLY A 67 0.42 7.83 -11.43
C GLY A 67 1.87 7.78 -10.92
N PRO A 68 2.85 8.09 -11.78
CA PRO A 68 4.25 7.85 -11.45
C PRO A 68 4.75 8.48 -10.13
N ASN A 69 4.18 9.61 -9.70
CA ASN A 69 4.62 10.35 -8.51
C ASN A 69 3.46 10.88 -7.65
N TYR A 70 2.24 10.40 -7.86
CA TYR A 70 1.07 10.89 -7.13
C TYR A 70 0.00 9.81 -6.99
N PHE A 71 -0.75 9.92 -5.90
CA PHE A 71 -2.06 9.33 -5.75
C PHE A 71 -3.13 10.32 -6.22
N VAL A 72 -4.27 9.83 -6.71
CA VAL A 72 -5.42 10.68 -7.03
C VAL A 72 -6.32 10.75 -5.80
N ALA A 73 -6.23 11.85 -5.06
CA ALA A 73 -7.17 12.16 -4.00
C ALA A 73 -8.50 12.66 -4.60
N HIS A 74 -9.51 12.87 -3.75
CA HIS A 74 -10.83 13.29 -4.22
C HIS A 74 -10.83 14.55 -5.07
N ASN A 75 -9.99 15.54 -4.71
CA ASN A 75 -10.02 16.87 -5.30
C ASN A 75 -8.78 17.22 -6.14
N ASP A 76 -7.68 16.48 -6.02
CA ASP A 76 -6.41 16.81 -6.67
C ASP A 76 -5.41 15.64 -6.61
N ALA A 77 -4.25 15.79 -7.26
CA ALA A 77 -3.11 14.91 -7.12
C ALA A 77 -2.43 15.07 -5.75
N LEU A 78 -2.33 13.97 -5.01
CA LEU A 78 -1.55 13.86 -3.77
C LEU A 78 -0.16 13.35 -4.11
N GLY A 79 0.83 14.24 -4.16
CA GLY A 79 2.21 13.86 -4.45
C GLY A 79 2.74 12.82 -3.47
N HIS A 80 3.38 11.76 -3.98
CA HIS A 80 4.01 10.77 -3.10
C HIS A 80 5.06 11.45 -2.19
N SER A 81 5.75 12.50 -2.68
CA SER A 81 6.75 13.26 -1.91
C SER A 81 6.16 13.90 -0.65
N ASP A 82 4.90 14.33 -0.71
CA ASP A 82 4.20 14.87 0.46
C ASP A 82 4.01 13.78 1.53
N ILE A 83 3.57 12.60 1.11
CA ILE A 83 3.38 11.45 2.01
C ILE A 83 4.71 11.01 2.61
N ASN A 84 5.76 10.93 1.79
CA ASN A 84 7.09 10.61 2.27
C ASN A 84 7.58 11.62 3.32
N GLN A 85 7.42 12.92 3.06
CA GLN A 85 7.83 13.95 4.00
C GLN A 85 7.08 13.80 5.34
N ILE A 86 5.79 13.49 5.29
CA ILE A 86 4.96 13.27 6.48
C ILE A 86 5.42 12.02 7.25
N LEU A 87 5.70 10.91 6.55
CA LEU A 87 6.22 9.70 7.16
C LEU A 87 7.58 9.97 7.82
N ASN A 88 8.51 10.62 7.11
CA ASN A 88 9.86 10.92 7.62
C ASN A 88 9.91 11.95 8.75
N ALA A 89 8.88 12.79 8.89
CA ALA A 89 8.77 13.71 10.03
C ALA A 89 8.35 13.01 11.33
N SER A 90 7.88 11.76 11.27
CA SER A 90 7.55 10.97 12.46
C SER A 90 8.81 10.40 13.13
N SER A 91 8.79 10.33 14.46
CA SER A 91 9.83 9.69 15.27
C SER A 91 9.80 8.16 15.21
N ALA A 92 8.76 7.55 14.62
CA ALA A 92 8.65 6.10 14.47
C ALA A 92 9.81 5.53 13.66
N ASN A 93 10.51 4.50 14.17
CA ASN A 93 11.57 3.87 13.40
C ASN A 93 11.04 3.03 12.25
N LYS A 94 9.82 2.48 12.40
CA LYS A 94 9.19 1.55 11.45
C LYS A 94 8.05 2.24 10.72
N LYS A 95 8.11 2.23 9.39
CA LYS A 95 7.15 2.94 8.54
C LYS A 95 6.72 2.02 7.39
N LEU A 96 5.42 1.86 7.20
CA LEU A 96 4.86 1.04 6.13
C LEU A 96 3.86 1.86 5.30
N CYS A 97 4.19 2.08 4.03
CA CYS A 97 3.31 2.69 3.05
C CYS A 97 2.76 1.59 2.13
N ILE A 98 1.44 1.52 1.99
CA ILE A 98 0.75 0.49 1.20
C ILE A 98 -0.11 1.18 0.16
N ALA A 99 -0.02 0.72 -1.09
CA ALA A 99 -0.72 1.31 -2.21
C ALA A 99 -1.38 0.25 -3.10
N ASP A 100 -2.70 0.14 -2.99
CA ASP A 100 -3.55 -0.53 -3.98
C ASP A 100 -3.98 0.48 -5.06
N ALA A 101 -3.00 0.91 -5.87
CA ALA A 101 -3.21 1.87 -6.93
C ALA A 101 -2.37 1.49 -8.17
N CYS A 102 -2.94 1.67 -9.36
CA CYS A 102 -2.21 1.47 -10.61
C CYS A 102 -1.05 2.46 -10.71
N TYR A 103 0.15 1.94 -10.97
CA TYR A 103 1.35 2.75 -11.24
C TYR A 103 1.60 2.97 -12.74
N SER A 104 0.88 2.26 -13.60
CA SER A 104 0.86 2.56 -15.03
C SER A 104 0.11 3.88 -15.24
N GLY A 105 0.79 4.92 -15.70
CA GLY A 105 0.20 6.22 -16.09
C GLY A 105 -0.78 6.15 -17.26
N THR A 106 -1.75 5.24 -17.21
CA THR A 106 -2.81 5.08 -18.19
C THR A 106 -4.04 5.82 -17.68
N TRP A 107 -3.92 7.15 -17.63
CA TRP A 107 -5.10 7.97 -17.89
C TRP A 107 -5.46 7.73 -19.36
N ASP A 108 -6.75 7.55 -19.62
CA ASP A 108 -7.32 7.07 -20.88
C ASP A 108 -6.63 7.56 -22.16
N LYS A 109 -6.38 6.62 -23.08
CA LYS A 109 -5.77 6.86 -24.39
C LYS A 109 -6.70 7.71 -25.27
N LYS A 110 -6.43 9.01 -25.30
CA LYS A 110 -6.66 9.83 -26.51
C LYS A 110 -5.40 10.47 -27.09
N SER A 111 -4.21 10.06 -26.65
CA SER A 111 -2.96 10.51 -27.29
C SER A 111 -1.92 9.39 -27.32
N SER A 112 -2.01 8.58 -28.37
CA SER A 112 -0.95 8.38 -29.36
C SER A 112 0.52 8.39 -28.89
N LEU A 113 1.21 7.30 -29.26
CA LEU A 113 2.57 7.20 -29.82
C LEU A 113 3.69 6.62 -28.92
N HIS A 114 4.21 5.48 -29.40
CA HIS A 114 5.58 4.96 -29.26
C HIS A 114 6.08 4.58 -27.86
N ARG A 115 5.90 3.30 -27.49
CA ARG A 115 6.83 2.64 -26.58
C ARG A 115 7.89 1.92 -27.41
N THR A 116 8.96 2.64 -27.73
CA THR A 116 10.25 2.04 -28.12
C THR A 116 10.85 1.37 -26.89
N GLY A 117 11.31 0.13 -27.05
CA GLY A 117 11.96 -0.63 -26.00
C GLY A 117 13.30 0.00 -25.60
N ALA A 118 13.47 0.21 -24.29
CA ALA A 118 14.74 0.23 -23.57
C ALA A 118 14.43 0.11 -22.07
N SER A 119 15.21 -0.69 -21.34
CA SER A 119 15.10 -0.89 -19.89
C SER A 119 15.65 0.32 -19.13
N GLU A 120 14.95 1.45 -19.18
CA GLU A 120 15.19 2.55 -18.25
C GLU A 120 14.44 2.26 -16.96
N LYS A 121 15.12 2.38 -15.80
CA LYS A 121 14.45 2.41 -14.49
C LYS A 121 13.33 3.43 -14.60
N SER A 122 12.09 3.02 -14.35
CA SER A 122 10.96 3.95 -14.45
C SER A 122 11.16 5.09 -13.46
N MET A 123 10.65 6.29 -13.74
CA MET A 123 10.69 7.41 -12.79
C MET A 123 10.13 7.03 -11.41
N VAL A 124 9.21 6.07 -11.40
CA VAL A 124 8.64 5.43 -10.20
C VAL A 124 9.71 4.66 -9.42
N ASP A 125 10.56 3.89 -10.09
CA ASP A 125 11.66 3.16 -9.48
C ASP A 125 12.70 4.11 -8.87
N LEU A 126 13.07 5.17 -9.61
CA LEU A 126 14.00 6.18 -9.11
C LEU A 126 13.46 6.92 -7.89
N TYR A 127 12.18 7.29 -7.94
CA TYR A 127 11.50 7.92 -6.83
C TYR A 127 11.53 7.00 -5.59
N TYR A 128 11.16 5.72 -5.74
CA TYR A 128 11.13 4.78 -4.62
C TYR A 128 12.51 4.36 -4.10
N GLU A 129 13.52 4.34 -4.97
CA GLU A 129 14.91 4.17 -4.56
C GLU A 129 15.37 5.38 -3.75
N ALA A 130 15.07 6.60 -4.19
CA ALA A 130 15.35 7.83 -3.42
C ALA A 130 14.57 7.90 -2.09
N LEU A 131 13.40 7.26 -2.01
CA LEU A 131 12.69 7.09 -0.74
C LEU A 131 13.41 6.15 0.22
N SER A 132 13.98 5.08 -0.30
CA SER A 132 14.71 4.09 0.51
C SER A 132 16.02 4.61 1.10
N THR A 133 16.58 5.70 0.58
CA THR A 133 17.88 6.22 1.04
C THR A 133 17.77 7.19 2.22
N THR A 134 16.56 7.59 2.62
CA THR A 134 16.37 8.30 3.89
C THR A 134 16.53 7.28 5.02
N GLY A 135 17.56 7.40 5.86
CA GLY A 135 18.08 6.36 6.78
C GLY A 135 17.16 5.80 7.88
N ASN A 136 15.85 5.87 7.73
CA ASN A 136 14.83 5.25 8.58
C ASN A 136 14.29 3.97 7.94
N SER A 137 13.83 3.01 8.75
CA SER A 137 13.20 1.77 8.25
C SER A 137 11.83 2.08 7.61
N MET A 138 11.79 2.19 6.29
CA MET A 138 10.59 2.45 5.50
C MET A 138 10.39 1.36 4.43
N ALA A 139 9.24 0.69 4.52
CA ALA A 139 8.77 -0.25 3.53
C ALA A 139 7.64 0.37 2.71
N LEU A 140 7.66 0.10 1.41
CA LEU A 140 6.60 0.41 0.47
C LEU A 140 6.09 -0.89 -0.15
N PHE A 141 4.79 -1.13 0.00
CA PHE A 141 4.11 -2.30 -0.50
C PHE A 141 3.07 -1.92 -1.54
N MET A 142 3.36 -2.20 -2.80
CA MET A 142 2.56 -1.83 -3.96
C MET A 142 1.83 -3.05 -4.52
N SER A 143 0.61 -2.84 -5.01
CA SER A 143 -0.25 -3.87 -5.60
C SER A 143 0.19 -4.42 -6.96
N SER A 144 1.01 -3.68 -7.72
CA SER A 144 1.48 -4.08 -9.05
C SER A 144 2.84 -3.47 -9.41
N GLN A 145 3.45 -3.93 -10.50
CA GLN A 145 4.60 -3.26 -11.11
C GLN A 145 4.20 -1.93 -11.78
N SER A 146 5.20 -1.08 -12.07
CA SER A 146 4.99 0.23 -12.71
C SER A 146 4.38 0.15 -14.12
N ASN A 147 4.53 -0.99 -14.80
CA ASN A 147 3.97 -1.28 -16.12
C ASN A 147 2.71 -2.18 -16.07
N GLU A 148 2.16 -2.45 -14.89
CA GLU A 148 0.99 -3.31 -14.67
C GLU A 148 -0.15 -2.56 -13.97
N THR A 149 -1.38 -3.05 -14.13
CA THR A 149 -2.57 -2.49 -13.47
C THR A 149 -3.01 -3.37 -12.30
N SER A 150 -3.54 -2.72 -11.26
CA SER A 150 -4.15 -3.38 -10.09
C SER A 150 -5.60 -3.76 -10.41
N LEU A 151 -5.95 -5.02 -10.19
CA LEU A 151 -7.30 -5.54 -10.44
C LEU A 151 -8.23 -5.38 -9.24
N GLU A 152 -9.49 -5.09 -9.54
CA GLU A 152 -10.62 -5.25 -8.64
C GLU A 152 -11.46 -6.44 -9.10
N ASP A 153 -11.91 -7.27 -8.15
CA ASP A 153 -12.80 -8.39 -8.44
C ASP A 153 -14.04 -8.35 -7.54
N PRO A 154 -15.23 -8.10 -8.09
CA PRO A 154 -16.48 -8.13 -7.33
C PRO A 154 -16.76 -9.44 -6.60
N LEU A 155 -16.21 -10.58 -7.07
CA LEU A 155 -16.34 -11.86 -6.37
C LEU A 155 -15.55 -11.89 -5.06
N LEU A 156 -14.45 -11.13 -4.99
CA LEU A 156 -13.68 -10.93 -3.76
C LEU A 156 -14.23 -9.77 -2.92
N GLY A 157 -15.03 -8.88 -3.53
CA GLY A 157 -15.52 -7.65 -2.91
C GLY A 157 -14.45 -6.58 -2.71
N HIS A 158 -13.25 -6.79 -3.28
CA HIS A 158 -12.05 -5.99 -3.04
C HIS A 158 -11.13 -5.91 -4.26
N GLY A 159 -10.13 -5.04 -4.19
CA GLY A 159 -8.89 -5.20 -4.95
C GLY A 159 -8.27 -6.59 -4.70
N VAL A 160 -7.79 -7.26 -5.74
CA VAL A 160 -7.16 -8.60 -5.60
C VAL A 160 -5.99 -8.54 -4.62
N PHE A 161 -5.21 -7.46 -4.68
CA PHE A 161 -4.14 -7.19 -3.72
C PHE A 161 -4.69 -7.05 -2.29
N THR A 162 -5.65 -6.16 -2.08
CA THR A 162 -6.22 -5.90 -0.74
C THR A 162 -6.79 -7.17 -0.10
N HIS A 163 -7.51 -7.99 -0.88
CA HIS A 163 -8.04 -9.27 -0.41
C HIS A 163 -6.96 -10.19 0.14
N TYR A 164 -5.90 -10.43 -0.63
CA TYR A 164 -4.83 -11.32 -0.21
C TYR A 164 -3.94 -10.69 0.86
N TYR A 165 -3.77 -9.38 0.86
CA TYR A 165 -3.09 -8.66 1.93
C TYR A 165 -3.78 -8.90 3.28
N MET A 166 -5.11 -8.76 3.35
CA MET A 166 -5.87 -9.02 4.57
C MET A 166 -5.86 -10.50 4.98
N LYS A 167 -5.96 -11.42 4.03
CA LYS A 167 -5.82 -12.87 4.32
C LYS A 167 -4.46 -13.19 4.92
N GLY A 168 -3.39 -12.60 4.38
CA GLY A 168 -2.03 -12.77 4.88
C GLY A 168 -1.89 -12.26 6.32
N LEU A 169 -2.37 -11.05 6.60
CA LEU A 169 -2.40 -10.48 7.95
C LEU A 169 -3.23 -11.31 8.94
N SER A 170 -4.25 -12.01 8.45
CA SER A 170 -5.09 -12.92 9.26
C SER A 170 -4.43 -14.28 9.52
N GLY A 171 -3.16 -14.46 9.15
CA GLY A 171 -2.35 -15.64 9.44
C GLY A 171 -2.08 -16.55 8.26
N ALA A 172 -2.68 -16.31 7.08
CA ALA A 172 -2.35 -17.12 5.89
C ALA A 172 -0.91 -16.94 5.41
N ALA A 173 -0.24 -15.86 5.86
CA ALA A 173 1.16 -15.61 5.57
C ALA A 173 2.13 -16.13 6.66
N ASP A 174 1.65 -16.64 7.80
CA ASP A 174 2.51 -17.20 8.87
C ASP A 174 3.09 -18.55 8.41
N GLN A 175 4.27 -18.52 7.78
CA GLN A 175 4.84 -19.71 7.14
C GLN A 175 5.53 -20.64 8.14
N ASP A 176 6.13 -20.07 9.19
CA ASP A 176 6.85 -20.83 10.20
C ASP A 176 5.97 -21.23 11.41
N GLY A 177 4.73 -20.73 11.48
CA GLY A 177 3.75 -21.05 12.50
C GLY A 177 4.07 -20.45 13.87
N ASN A 178 4.92 -19.41 13.90
CA ASN A 178 5.32 -18.75 15.14
C ASN A 178 4.29 -17.72 15.65
N ARG A 179 3.17 -17.55 14.92
CA ARG A 179 2.06 -16.62 15.19
C ARG A 179 2.38 -15.15 14.95
N VAL A 180 3.51 -14.82 14.34
CA VAL A 180 3.92 -13.47 13.99
C VAL A 180 4.14 -13.42 12.49
N VAL A 181 3.34 -12.61 11.81
CA VAL A 181 3.52 -12.37 10.38
C VAL A 181 4.54 -11.26 10.20
N THR A 182 5.68 -11.57 9.60
CA THR A 182 6.69 -10.59 9.18
C THR A 182 6.33 -9.95 7.84
N ILE A 183 6.91 -8.78 7.55
CA ILE A 183 6.68 -8.12 6.27
C ILE A 183 7.16 -8.96 5.07
N GLN A 184 8.23 -9.72 5.24
CA GLN A 184 8.77 -10.60 4.20
C GLN A 184 7.81 -11.75 3.89
N GLU A 185 7.33 -12.44 4.93
CA GLU A 185 6.33 -13.51 4.79
C GLU A 185 5.04 -13.02 4.14
N LEU A 186 4.55 -11.86 4.59
CA LEU A 186 3.36 -11.23 4.01
C LEU A 186 3.57 -10.94 2.53
N TYR A 187 4.73 -10.41 2.15
CA TYR A 187 5.04 -10.12 0.75
C TYR A 187 5.10 -11.38 -0.10
N GLU A 188 5.78 -12.43 0.35
CA GLU A 188 5.88 -13.68 -0.40
C GLU A 188 4.50 -14.31 -0.62
N TYR A 189 3.67 -14.35 0.43
CA TYR A 189 2.31 -14.84 0.35
C TYR A 189 1.47 -14.01 -0.63
N VAL A 190 1.42 -12.68 -0.44
CA VAL A 190 0.60 -11.79 -1.28
C VAL A 190 1.05 -11.84 -2.74
N LYS A 191 2.36 -11.81 -3.00
CA LYS A 191 2.90 -11.89 -4.36
C LYS A 191 2.47 -13.18 -5.06
N ALA A 192 2.58 -14.32 -4.38
CA ALA A 192 2.20 -15.61 -4.95
C ALA A 192 0.69 -15.67 -5.23
N GLN A 193 -0.14 -15.27 -4.27
CA GLN A 193 -1.59 -15.37 -4.40
C GLN A 193 -2.18 -14.38 -5.41
N VAL A 194 -1.70 -13.13 -5.42
CA VAL A 194 -2.17 -12.11 -6.36
C VAL A 194 -1.81 -12.50 -7.79
N GLY A 195 -0.56 -12.91 -8.04
CA GLY A 195 -0.13 -13.33 -9.37
C GLY A 195 -0.91 -14.53 -9.88
N ASP A 196 -1.11 -15.55 -9.03
CA ASP A 196 -1.88 -16.75 -9.39
C ASP A 196 -3.35 -16.44 -9.68
N TYR A 197 -4.01 -15.68 -8.80
CA TYR A 197 -5.42 -15.32 -8.96
C TYR A 197 -5.64 -14.45 -10.20
N ALA A 198 -4.82 -13.40 -10.37
CA ALA A 198 -4.91 -12.50 -11.52
C ALA A 198 -4.76 -13.26 -12.85
N TRP A 199 -3.81 -14.20 -12.92
CA TRP A 199 -3.62 -15.00 -14.12
C TRP A 199 -4.75 -16.01 -14.35
N ARG A 200 -5.12 -16.80 -13.33
CA ARG A 200 -6.12 -17.87 -13.46
C ARG A 200 -7.53 -17.36 -13.72
N MET A 201 -7.91 -16.26 -13.09
CA MET A 201 -9.28 -15.74 -13.13
C MET A 201 -9.47 -14.68 -14.21
N HIS A 202 -8.41 -13.90 -14.52
CA HIS A 202 -8.51 -12.74 -15.40
C HIS A 202 -7.52 -12.75 -16.58
N GLN A 203 -6.66 -13.77 -16.70
CA GLN A 203 -5.56 -13.82 -17.69
C GLN A 203 -4.70 -12.54 -17.68
N HIS A 204 -4.50 -11.99 -16.48
CA HIS A 204 -3.89 -10.69 -16.28
C HIS A 204 -2.62 -10.81 -15.43
N ASN A 205 -1.59 -10.05 -15.80
CA ASN A 205 -0.36 -9.99 -15.02
C ASN A 205 -0.47 -8.90 -13.95
N GLN A 206 -0.33 -9.31 -12.69
CA GLN A 206 -0.24 -8.41 -11.56
C GLN A 206 0.76 -8.97 -10.55
N HIS A 207 1.87 -8.25 -10.38
CA HIS A 207 2.97 -8.65 -9.50
C HIS A 207 3.20 -7.58 -8.43
N PRO A 208 2.69 -7.79 -7.20
CA PRO A 208 2.97 -6.91 -6.07
C PRO A 208 4.47 -6.67 -5.88
N GLN A 209 4.82 -5.48 -5.40
CA GLN A 209 6.20 -5.06 -5.16
C GLN A 209 6.38 -4.67 -3.70
N LEU A 210 7.48 -5.12 -3.10
CA LEU A 210 7.96 -4.64 -1.82
C LEU A 210 9.31 -3.94 -2.04
N LYS A 211 9.38 -2.65 -1.71
CA LYS A 211 10.56 -1.79 -1.91
C LYS A 211 10.85 -0.99 -0.65
N GLY A 212 12.02 -0.39 -0.55
CA GLY A 212 12.42 0.44 0.58
C GLY A 212 13.68 -0.06 1.27
N TYR A 213 14.03 0.60 2.37
CA TYR A 213 15.09 0.16 3.28
C TYR A 213 14.42 -0.15 4.61
N PHE A 214 14.30 -1.43 4.95
CA PHE A 214 13.60 -1.87 6.14
C PHE A 214 14.13 -3.22 6.64
N ASP A 215 13.79 -3.57 7.87
CA ASP A 215 14.05 -4.89 8.42
C ASP A 215 13.05 -5.91 7.87
N HIS A 216 13.52 -6.94 7.16
CA HIS A 216 12.68 -7.98 6.58
C HIS A 216 11.93 -8.80 7.64
N SER A 217 12.45 -8.83 8.87
CA SER A 217 11.81 -9.46 10.03
C SER A 217 10.80 -8.54 10.75
N MET A 218 10.58 -7.32 10.24
CA MET A 218 9.63 -6.36 10.82
C MET A 218 8.25 -7.00 10.98
N PRO A 219 7.73 -7.13 12.21
CA PRO A 219 6.39 -7.67 12.45
C PRO A 219 5.32 -6.73 11.88
N VAL A 220 4.35 -7.29 11.16
CA VAL A 220 3.21 -6.55 10.60
C VAL A 220 1.85 -7.12 11.02
N GLY A 221 1.83 -8.32 11.61
CA GLY A 221 0.63 -8.93 12.15
C GLY A 221 0.93 -9.97 13.22
N VAL A 222 -0.07 -10.30 14.04
CA VAL A 222 -0.01 -11.37 15.03
C VAL A 222 -1.25 -12.24 14.88
N VAL A 223 -1.05 -13.54 14.74
CA VAL A 223 -2.12 -14.53 14.57
C VAL A 223 -2.68 -14.91 15.95
N ARG A 224 -3.93 -14.52 16.20
CA ARG A 224 -4.60 -14.75 17.48
C ARG A 224 -5.40 -16.03 17.50
#